data_AF-A0A3Q1FUY7-F1
#
_entry.id   AF-A0A3Q1FUY7-F1
#
_cell.length_a   1.000
_cell.length_b   1.000
_cell.length_c   1.000
_cell.angle_alpha   90.00
_cell.angle_beta   90.00
_cell.angle_gamma   90.00
#
_symmetry.space_group_name_H-M   'P 1'
#
loop_
_entity.id
_entity.type
_entity.pdbx_description
1 polymer ?
#
loop_
_entity_poly.entity_id
_entity_poly.type
_entity_poly.pdbx_seq_one_letter_code
_entity_poly.pdbx_strand_id
1 'polypeptide(L)'
;KPQSGTSETRSSFFGARGASMLRNSTMSGFGGTEKIKDTRPLHDKSFVQQCIRQLQEFLTEQGYPGTLSSKTLQSPSTKEFVKMFEFIYQQLDPTFEMPKSKVEEEIPALLKALRYPFVLSKSSMYSVGAPHTWPQALAALIWLIDSVKIYRNLSRQDLLSSDFCKDGGSMEEGAEYNKVLQTETYSKFMQGQDTFEEEDEAFLTKLKTLYNVDEALLASMEEKHRMLSKEVEQLEEESQTDRLMSKRMEKDKLQADLKKLQSYRSSLETFQASLEKKASELEDELDTTVSHLETLKHERNEVQHLLQKQKFTPADLERITREKRELQQTISSLSKSLEDAEQHKWNEEMAFAKVKEKAELKLAEYHKLARKLKLIPPLAENACCHDFEIRPSECGPGSMVQQKTQVLTAHDQVFEFVLFDGYVSMNKTIFQSNTPYHLVLQETNEERRTVANNLVSVFSTAADHLSITEVTLLQLLHTFLAS
;
A
#
# COMPACT_ATOMS: atom_id res chain seq x y z
N LYS A 1 -6.26 -74.64 -73.60
CA LYS A 1 -5.49 -73.94 -72.54
C LYS A 1 -4.03 -74.33 -72.73
N PRO A 2 -3.16 -73.40 -73.18
CA PRO A 2 -1.90 -73.74 -73.85
C PRO A 2 -0.67 -73.44 -72.97
N GLN A 3 0.49 -74.04 -73.31
CA GLN A 3 1.81 -73.39 -73.38
C GLN A 3 2.94 -74.42 -73.58
N SER A 4 3.77 -74.22 -74.61
CA SER A 4 5.18 -74.66 -74.70
C SER A 4 5.74 -74.14 -76.04
N GLY A 5 6.62 -73.13 -76.05
CA GLY A 5 8.08 -73.29 -76.17
C GLY A 5 8.50 -72.80 -77.58
N THR A 6 9.64 -72.16 -77.89
CA THR A 6 10.93 -71.92 -77.23
C THR A 6 11.70 -70.84 -78.03
N SER A 7 12.40 -69.97 -77.29
CA SER A 7 13.75 -69.35 -77.46
C SER A 7 14.42 -68.98 -78.80
N GLU A 8 15.07 -67.78 -78.74
CA GLU A 8 16.39 -67.34 -79.31
C GLU A 8 16.48 -67.06 -80.84
N THR A 9 17.14 -66.02 -81.38
CA THR A 9 18.53 -65.56 -81.15
C THR A 9 18.83 -64.22 -81.87
N ARG A 10 19.77 -63.42 -81.32
CA ARG A 10 20.74 -62.44 -81.91
C ARG A 10 20.61 -61.99 -83.39
N SER A 11 20.79 -60.68 -83.64
CA SER A 11 22.09 -60.12 -84.10
C SER A 11 22.13 -58.57 -84.11
N SER A 12 23.28 -58.06 -83.69
CA SER A 12 23.78 -56.69 -83.79
C SER A 12 24.31 -56.37 -85.19
N PHE A 13 24.47 -55.10 -85.58
CA PHE A 13 25.80 -54.46 -85.71
C PHE A 13 25.73 -53.05 -86.33
N PHE A 14 26.58 -52.19 -85.79
CA PHE A 14 26.77 -50.76 -86.08
C PHE A 14 27.54 -50.49 -87.38
N GLY A 15 27.33 -49.28 -87.91
CA GLY A 15 28.41 -48.44 -88.45
C GLY A 15 28.37 -48.17 -89.95
N ALA A 16 28.80 -47.02 -90.47
CA ALA A 16 29.31 -45.80 -89.87
C ALA A 16 29.52 -44.76 -90.99
N ARG A 17 29.33 -43.47 -90.65
CA ARG A 17 30.04 -42.27 -91.18
C ARG A 17 29.79 -41.89 -92.66
N GLY A 18 29.51 -40.63 -93.01
CA GLY A 18 29.47 -39.42 -92.21
C GLY A 18 29.35 -38.16 -93.08
N ALA A 19 29.24 -37.04 -92.37
CA ALA A 19 29.48 -35.66 -92.80
C ALA A 19 28.46 -35.02 -93.77
N SER A 20 27.44 -34.44 -93.12
CA SER A 20 26.61 -33.31 -93.52
C SER A 20 27.37 -32.18 -94.23
N MET A 21 26.81 -31.73 -95.37
CA MET A 21 26.88 -30.35 -95.84
C MET A 21 25.52 -29.99 -96.46
N LEU A 22 24.76 -29.17 -95.74
CA LEU A 22 23.46 -28.63 -96.17
C LEU A 22 23.66 -27.70 -97.38
N ARG A 23 22.86 -27.91 -98.43
CA ARG A 23 22.63 -26.93 -99.50
C ARG A 23 21.20 -26.42 -99.44
N ASN A 24 21.09 -25.09 -99.34
CA ASN A 24 19.88 -24.28 -99.39
C ASN A 24 18.91 -24.69 -100.50
N SER A 25 17.65 -24.86 -100.14
CA SER A 25 16.49 -24.89 -101.02
C SER A 25 15.96 -23.47 -101.24
N THR A 26 16.31 -22.87 -102.37
CA THR A 26 15.58 -21.70 -102.89
C THR A 26 14.33 -22.21 -103.59
N MET A 27 13.18 -21.79 -103.07
CA MET A 27 11.84 -22.16 -103.49
C MET A 27 11.48 -21.43 -104.79
N SER A 28 11.54 -22.14 -105.92
CA SER A 28 10.97 -21.70 -107.20
C SER A 28 10.05 -22.81 -107.71
N GLY A 29 8.73 -22.62 -107.54
CA GLY A 29 7.73 -23.54 -108.02
C GLY A 29 6.48 -22.81 -108.44
N PHE A 30 6.39 -22.44 -109.72
CA PHE A 30 5.11 -22.34 -110.42
C PHE A 30 5.28 -22.39 -111.95
N GLY A 31 4.54 -23.30 -112.58
CA GLY A 31 4.00 -23.15 -113.93
C GLY A 31 4.90 -23.51 -115.11
N GLY A 32 4.72 -24.72 -115.66
CA GLY A 32 5.04 -24.97 -117.06
C GLY A 32 4.26 -24.02 -117.97
N THR A 33 4.88 -23.61 -119.07
CA THR A 33 4.30 -22.69 -120.06
C THR A 33 3.21 -23.38 -120.89
N GLU A 34 2.07 -23.69 -120.27
CA GLU A 34 0.83 -23.86 -121.02
C GLU A 34 0.50 -22.53 -121.67
N LYS A 35 0.45 -22.50 -123.01
CA LYS A 35 0.07 -21.30 -123.77
C LYS A 35 -1.36 -20.93 -123.37
N ILE A 36 -1.53 -19.91 -122.53
CA ILE A 36 -2.83 -19.39 -122.14
C ILE A 36 -3.63 -19.10 -123.42
N LYS A 37 -4.75 -19.79 -123.60
CA LYS A 37 -5.62 -19.60 -124.76
C LYS A 37 -6.40 -18.29 -124.56
N ASP A 38 -6.43 -17.46 -125.60
CA ASP A 38 -7.25 -16.25 -125.59
C ASP A 38 -8.73 -16.62 -125.49
N THR A 39 -9.38 -16.19 -124.42
CA THR A 39 -10.80 -16.45 -124.13
C THR A 39 -11.72 -15.45 -124.84
N ARG A 40 -11.18 -14.37 -125.40
CA ARG A 40 -11.96 -13.35 -126.11
C ARG A 40 -12.44 -13.92 -127.45
N PRO A 41 -13.72 -13.73 -127.82
CA PRO A 41 -14.26 -14.25 -129.09
C PRO A 41 -13.85 -13.38 -130.28
N LEU A 42 -12.55 -13.37 -130.62
CA LEU A 42 -11.98 -12.52 -131.68
C LEU A 42 -12.49 -12.82 -133.10
N HIS A 43 -13.10 -13.98 -133.30
CA HIS A 43 -13.70 -14.37 -134.58
C HIS A 43 -15.20 -14.02 -134.68
N ASP A 44 -15.84 -13.61 -133.57
CA ASP A 44 -17.22 -13.15 -133.59
C ASP A 44 -17.28 -11.68 -134.05
N LYS A 45 -18.00 -11.45 -135.15
CA LYS A 45 -18.19 -10.11 -135.72
C LYS A 45 -18.86 -9.17 -134.72
N SER A 46 -19.78 -9.66 -133.89
CA SER A 46 -20.53 -8.82 -132.94
C SER A 46 -19.60 -8.28 -131.85
N PHE A 47 -18.72 -9.14 -131.32
CA PHE A 47 -17.69 -8.77 -130.35
C PHE A 47 -16.69 -7.76 -130.94
N VAL A 48 -16.19 -8.01 -132.15
CA VAL A 48 -15.27 -7.08 -132.82
C VAL A 48 -15.92 -5.70 -133.03
N GLN A 49 -17.19 -5.64 -133.44
CA GLN A 49 -17.93 -4.38 -133.54
C GLN A 49 -18.11 -3.67 -132.19
N GLN A 50 -18.31 -4.42 -131.10
CA GLN A 50 -18.36 -3.86 -129.75
C GLN A 50 -17.02 -3.24 -129.35
N CYS A 51 -15.90 -3.93 -129.59
CA CYS A 51 -14.56 -3.39 -129.34
C CYS A 51 -14.30 -2.12 -130.17
N ILE A 52 -14.72 -2.08 -131.44
CA ILE A 52 -14.60 -0.87 -132.27
C ILE A 52 -15.36 0.31 -131.64
N ARG A 53 -16.59 0.08 -131.15
CA ARG A 53 -17.37 1.13 -130.45
C ARG A 53 -16.68 1.61 -129.18
N GLN A 54 -16.14 0.70 -128.36
CA GLN A 54 -15.41 1.06 -127.13
C GLN A 54 -14.14 1.89 -127.43
N LEU A 55 -13.39 1.50 -128.46
CA LEU A 55 -12.23 2.25 -128.91
C LEU A 55 -12.65 3.66 -129.36
N GLN A 56 -13.71 3.76 -130.16
CA GLN A 56 -14.21 5.05 -130.65
C GLN A 56 -14.67 5.97 -129.52
N GLU A 57 -15.45 5.42 -128.58
CA GLU A 57 -15.96 6.13 -127.40
C GLU A 57 -14.80 6.69 -126.58
N PHE A 58 -13.82 5.84 -126.22
CA PHE A 58 -12.64 6.26 -125.46
C PHE A 58 -11.82 7.34 -126.18
N LEU A 59 -11.52 7.16 -127.47
CA LEU A 59 -10.75 8.14 -128.23
C LEU A 59 -11.49 9.49 -128.33
N THR A 60 -12.82 9.48 -128.44
CA THR A 60 -13.64 10.69 -128.48
C THR A 60 -13.67 11.39 -127.12
N GLU A 61 -13.89 10.65 -126.05
CA GLU A 61 -13.94 11.17 -124.67
C GLU A 61 -12.62 11.81 -124.23
N GLN A 62 -11.48 11.23 -124.64
CA GLN A 62 -10.16 11.73 -124.27
C GLN A 62 -9.63 12.82 -125.20
N GLY A 63 -10.39 13.21 -126.24
CA GLY A 63 -10.01 14.30 -127.16
C GLY A 63 -8.92 13.93 -128.17
N TYR A 64 -9.00 12.73 -128.77
CA TYR A 64 -8.04 12.28 -129.78
C TYR A 64 -7.96 13.26 -130.98
N PRO A 65 -6.76 13.74 -131.36
CA PRO A 65 -6.61 14.76 -132.41
C PRO A 65 -6.77 14.22 -133.85
N GLY A 66 -6.83 12.90 -134.05
CA GLY A 66 -6.95 12.28 -135.37
C GLY A 66 -8.40 12.10 -135.84
N THR A 67 -8.61 11.91 -137.15
CA THR A 67 -9.96 11.72 -137.72
C THR A 67 -10.53 10.33 -137.40
N LEU A 68 -11.60 10.28 -136.60
CA LEU A 68 -12.33 9.05 -136.25
C LEU A 68 -13.48 8.80 -137.24
N SER A 69 -13.20 8.15 -138.37
CA SER A 69 -14.23 7.64 -139.28
C SER A 69 -14.54 6.18 -138.97
N SER A 70 -15.82 5.81 -139.03
CA SER A 70 -16.26 4.41 -138.89
C SER A 70 -15.55 3.48 -139.89
N LYS A 71 -15.20 3.97 -141.09
CA LYS A 71 -14.42 3.19 -142.06
C LYS A 71 -12.96 2.96 -141.63
N THR A 72 -12.34 3.96 -141.01
CA THR A 72 -10.94 3.88 -140.52
C THR A 72 -10.81 2.89 -139.37
N LEU A 73 -11.81 2.81 -138.48
CA LEU A 73 -11.78 1.90 -137.33
C LEU A 73 -12.12 0.43 -137.69
N GLN A 74 -12.70 0.18 -138.87
CA GLN A 74 -12.94 -1.19 -139.37
C GLN A 74 -11.69 -1.83 -139.95
N SER A 75 -10.79 -1.02 -140.52
CA SER A 75 -9.54 -1.48 -141.14
C SER A 75 -8.51 -0.34 -141.14
N PRO A 76 -7.86 -0.05 -140.01
CA PRO A 76 -6.90 1.06 -139.91
C PRO A 76 -5.59 0.72 -140.61
N SER A 77 -4.94 1.75 -141.16
CA SER A 77 -3.55 1.65 -141.61
C SER A 77 -2.61 1.48 -140.42
N THR A 78 -1.40 0.98 -140.67
CA THR A 78 -0.36 0.90 -139.62
C THR A 78 -0.09 2.26 -138.98
N LYS A 79 -0.15 3.35 -139.75
CA LYS A 79 0.06 4.70 -139.25
C LYS A 79 -1.07 5.14 -138.31
N GLU A 80 -2.32 4.84 -138.65
CA GLU A 80 -3.46 5.13 -137.76
C GLU A 80 -3.38 4.30 -136.49
N PHE A 81 -3.07 3.00 -136.60
CA PHE A 81 -2.92 2.14 -135.43
C PHE A 81 -1.83 2.65 -134.47
N VAL A 82 -0.64 2.99 -134.98
CA VAL A 82 0.46 3.51 -134.16
C VAL A 82 0.04 4.79 -133.45
N LYS A 83 -0.64 5.72 -134.14
CA LYS A 83 -1.14 6.95 -133.52
C LYS A 83 -2.20 6.70 -132.45
N MET A 84 -3.09 5.72 -132.65
CA MET A 84 -4.08 5.34 -131.64
C MET A 84 -3.39 4.70 -130.43
N PHE A 85 -2.44 3.80 -130.65
CA PHE A 85 -1.66 3.17 -129.58
C PHE A 85 -0.88 4.21 -128.76
N GLU A 86 -0.14 5.10 -129.44
CA GLU A 86 0.62 6.18 -128.80
C GLU A 86 -0.28 7.06 -127.94
N PHE A 87 -1.42 7.49 -128.48
CA PHE A 87 -2.36 8.33 -127.74
C PHE A 87 -2.95 7.64 -126.51
N ILE A 88 -3.27 6.35 -126.60
CA ILE A 88 -3.78 5.58 -125.45
C ILE A 88 -2.66 5.38 -124.42
N TYR A 89 -1.43 5.09 -124.87
CA TYR A 89 -0.28 4.89 -123.99
C TYR A 89 0.12 6.18 -123.25
N GLN A 90 0.00 7.35 -123.88
CA GLN A 90 0.22 8.66 -123.25
C GLN A 90 -0.70 8.94 -122.06
N GLN A 91 -1.80 8.21 -121.93
CA GLN A 91 -2.67 8.29 -120.75
C GLN A 91 -2.09 7.56 -119.52
N LEU A 92 -1.10 6.69 -119.71
CA LEU A 92 -0.31 6.05 -118.65
C LEU A 92 0.97 6.84 -118.36
N ASP A 93 1.64 7.33 -119.40
CA ASP A 93 2.86 8.14 -119.30
C ASP A 93 2.74 9.40 -120.20
N PRO A 94 2.43 10.56 -119.60
CA PRO A 94 2.29 11.81 -120.35
C PRO A 94 3.55 12.26 -121.11
N THR A 95 4.72 11.73 -120.77
CA THR A 95 6.01 12.08 -121.39
C THR A 95 6.40 11.16 -122.54
N PHE A 96 5.59 10.14 -122.83
CA PHE A 96 5.90 9.15 -123.84
C PHE A 96 5.72 9.67 -125.28
N GLU A 97 6.74 9.45 -126.11
CA GLU A 97 6.68 9.64 -127.56
C GLU A 97 7.05 8.34 -128.28
N MET A 98 6.28 7.96 -129.30
CA MET A 98 6.55 6.74 -130.06
C MET A 98 7.85 6.89 -130.88
N PRO A 99 8.79 5.92 -130.83
CA PRO A 99 10.01 5.95 -131.64
C PRO A 99 9.71 6.07 -133.14
N LYS A 100 10.47 6.93 -133.83
CA LYS A 100 10.29 7.19 -135.28
C LYS A 100 10.71 6.03 -136.17
N SER A 101 11.44 5.05 -135.64
CA SER A 101 11.90 3.86 -136.35
C SER A 101 11.54 2.59 -135.57
N LYS A 102 11.35 1.47 -136.29
CA LYS A 102 11.09 0.14 -135.72
C LYS A 102 9.84 0.02 -134.83
N VAL A 103 8.78 0.78 -135.12
CA VAL A 103 7.49 0.71 -134.40
C VAL A 103 6.90 -0.71 -134.34
N GLU A 104 7.23 -1.55 -135.32
CA GLU A 104 6.82 -2.96 -135.38
C GLU A 104 7.51 -3.87 -134.34
N GLU A 105 8.65 -3.43 -133.78
CA GLU A 105 9.37 -4.11 -132.68
C GLU A 105 8.97 -3.50 -131.33
N GLU A 106 8.83 -2.16 -131.29
CA GLU A 106 8.53 -1.41 -130.06
C GLU A 106 7.13 -1.69 -129.50
N ILE A 107 6.08 -1.71 -130.33
CA ILE A 107 4.72 -1.93 -129.83
C ILE A 107 4.55 -3.30 -129.15
N PRO A 108 5.01 -4.43 -129.74
CA PRO A 108 5.03 -5.71 -129.05
C PRO A 108 5.89 -5.70 -127.77
N ALA A 109 7.02 -4.98 -127.75
CA ALA A 109 7.88 -4.86 -126.57
C ALA A 109 7.19 -4.10 -125.43
N LEU A 110 6.50 -2.99 -125.73
CA LEU A 110 5.72 -2.21 -124.78
C LEU A 110 4.56 -3.02 -124.20
N LEU A 111 3.80 -3.72 -125.05
CA LEU A 111 2.74 -4.61 -124.57
C LEU A 111 3.29 -5.72 -123.66
N LYS A 112 4.45 -6.29 -124.00
CA LYS A 112 5.12 -7.29 -123.15
C LYS A 112 5.59 -6.69 -121.81
N ALA A 113 6.10 -5.46 -121.81
CA ALA A 113 6.52 -4.76 -120.60
C ALA A 113 5.32 -4.49 -119.67
N LEU A 114 4.16 -4.12 -120.25
CA LEU A 114 2.89 -4.00 -119.54
C LEU A 114 2.26 -5.35 -119.15
N ARG A 115 2.93 -6.48 -119.41
CA ARG A 115 2.46 -7.85 -119.12
C ARG A 115 1.21 -8.25 -119.89
N TYR A 116 1.01 -7.74 -121.10
CA TYR A 116 -0.05 -8.21 -121.98
C TYR A 116 0.12 -9.72 -122.27
N PRO A 117 -0.88 -10.56 -121.98
CA PRO A 117 -0.73 -12.02 -122.00
C PRO A 117 -0.65 -12.63 -123.40
N PHE A 118 -0.98 -11.89 -124.46
CA PHE A 118 -1.05 -12.40 -125.83
C PHE A 118 -0.03 -11.71 -126.73
N VAL A 119 0.75 -12.50 -127.48
CA VAL A 119 1.84 -11.93 -128.30
C VAL A 119 1.29 -11.41 -129.63
N LEU A 120 1.55 -10.14 -129.93
CA LEU A 120 1.44 -9.59 -131.29
C LEU A 120 2.78 -9.76 -132.01
N SER A 121 2.79 -10.48 -133.13
CA SER A 121 4.01 -10.73 -133.90
C SER A 121 4.45 -9.48 -134.69
N LYS A 122 5.76 -9.36 -134.96
CA LYS A 122 6.31 -8.33 -135.85
C LYS A 122 5.62 -8.30 -137.22
N SER A 123 5.27 -9.47 -137.78
CA SER A 123 4.54 -9.58 -139.05
C SER A 123 3.12 -9.00 -138.99
N SER A 124 2.44 -9.09 -137.84
CA SER A 124 1.11 -8.54 -137.62
C SER A 124 1.11 -7.01 -137.68
N MET A 125 2.21 -6.39 -137.26
CA MET A 125 2.36 -4.93 -137.24
C MET A 125 2.46 -4.31 -138.64
N TYR A 126 3.05 -5.01 -139.62
CA TYR A 126 3.10 -4.54 -141.00
C TYR A 126 1.73 -4.58 -141.70
N SER A 127 0.76 -5.34 -141.16
CA SER A 127 -0.56 -5.57 -141.77
C SER A 127 -1.69 -5.56 -140.74
N VAL A 128 -1.62 -4.61 -139.79
CA VAL A 128 -2.54 -4.54 -138.64
C VAL A 128 -4.01 -4.41 -139.03
N GLY A 129 -4.32 -3.71 -140.14
CA GLY A 129 -5.70 -3.57 -140.65
C GLY A 129 -6.25 -4.78 -141.42
N ALA A 130 -5.48 -5.87 -141.57
CA ALA A 130 -5.93 -7.05 -142.30
C ALA A 130 -7.07 -7.78 -141.57
N PRO A 131 -8.06 -8.38 -142.26
CA PRO A 131 -9.26 -8.96 -141.65
C PRO A 131 -9.00 -9.99 -140.53
N HIS A 132 -7.88 -10.72 -140.59
CA HIS A 132 -7.52 -11.74 -139.61
C HIS A 132 -6.57 -11.23 -138.51
N THR A 133 -5.95 -10.06 -138.70
CA THR A 133 -4.97 -9.46 -137.79
C THR A 133 -5.59 -8.35 -136.95
N TRP A 134 -6.51 -7.56 -137.55
CA TRP A 134 -7.17 -6.44 -136.89
C TRP A 134 -7.89 -6.84 -135.59
N PRO A 135 -8.65 -7.96 -135.52
CA PRO A 135 -9.29 -8.36 -134.27
C PRO A 135 -8.30 -8.55 -133.10
N GLN A 136 -7.10 -9.07 -133.37
CA GLN A 136 -6.07 -9.29 -132.35
C GLN A 136 -5.43 -7.97 -131.89
N ALA A 137 -5.11 -7.08 -132.85
CA ALA A 137 -4.55 -5.77 -132.57
C ALA A 137 -5.55 -4.85 -131.85
N LEU A 138 -6.82 -4.86 -132.27
CA LEU A 138 -7.91 -4.15 -131.61
C LEU A 138 -8.10 -4.63 -130.17
N ALA A 139 -8.07 -5.94 -129.94
CA ALA A 139 -8.21 -6.49 -128.60
C ALA A 139 -7.04 -6.08 -127.68
N ALA A 140 -5.84 -5.87 -128.24
CA ALA A 140 -4.71 -5.30 -127.50
C ALA A 140 -4.92 -3.81 -127.15
N LEU A 141 -5.50 -3.03 -128.05
CA LEU A 141 -5.87 -1.63 -127.76
C LEU A 141 -6.95 -1.55 -126.68
N ILE A 142 -7.99 -2.39 -126.74
CA ILE A 142 -9.03 -2.41 -125.70
C ILE A 142 -8.45 -2.81 -124.36
N TRP A 143 -7.59 -3.83 -124.32
CA TRP A 143 -6.88 -4.19 -123.10
C TRP A 143 -6.02 -3.04 -122.56
N LEU A 144 -5.36 -2.28 -123.44
CA LEU A 144 -4.58 -1.11 -123.04
C LEU A 144 -5.50 -0.01 -122.47
N ILE A 145 -6.65 0.24 -123.08
CA ILE A 145 -7.68 1.17 -122.58
C ILE A 145 -8.16 0.73 -121.19
N ASP A 146 -8.43 -0.55 -120.99
CA ASP A 146 -8.82 -1.07 -119.68
C ASP A 146 -7.68 -0.90 -118.66
N SER A 147 -6.43 -1.07 -119.08
CA SER A 147 -5.26 -0.80 -118.24
C SER A 147 -5.18 0.68 -117.84
N VAL A 148 -5.48 1.60 -118.76
CA VAL A 148 -5.60 3.04 -118.47
C VAL A 148 -6.72 3.32 -117.48
N LYS A 149 -7.89 2.70 -117.66
CA LYS A 149 -9.02 2.84 -116.74
C LYS A 149 -8.64 2.35 -115.34
N ILE A 150 -7.98 1.20 -115.23
CA ILE A 150 -7.51 0.65 -113.95
C ILE A 150 -6.50 1.61 -113.31
N TYR A 151 -5.49 2.06 -114.07
CA TYR A 151 -4.48 3.00 -113.59
C TYR A 151 -5.09 4.30 -113.03
N ARG A 152 -6.07 4.88 -113.74
CA ARG A 152 -6.77 6.09 -113.29
C ARG A 152 -7.64 5.88 -112.06
N ASN A 153 -8.28 4.72 -111.93
CA ASN A 153 -9.03 4.40 -110.72
C ASN A 153 -8.10 4.20 -109.52
N LEU A 154 -6.96 3.54 -109.74
CA LEU A 154 -5.95 3.33 -108.71
C LEU A 154 -5.32 4.66 -108.25
N SER A 155 -4.92 5.54 -109.17
CA SER A 155 -4.35 6.85 -108.81
C SER A 155 -5.34 7.77 -108.09
N ARG A 156 -6.64 7.63 -108.35
CA ARG A 156 -7.70 8.32 -107.58
C ARG A 156 -7.90 7.73 -106.19
N GLN A 157 -7.72 6.42 -106.03
CA GLN A 157 -7.82 5.75 -104.73
C GLN A 157 -6.55 5.89 -103.89
N ASP A 158 -5.38 6.12 -104.48
CA ASP A 158 -4.13 6.24 -103.71
C ASP A 158 -4.05 7.55 -102.90
N LEU A 159 -4.90 8.53 -103.22
CA LEU A 159 -5.16 9.70 -102.35
C LEU A 159 -6.06 9.38 -101.15
N LEU A 160 -6.65 8.19 -101.11
CA LEU A 160 -7.45 7.64 -100.01
C LEU A 160 -6.75 6.47 -99.30
N SER A 161 -5.51 6.12 -99.69
CA SER A 161 -4.65 5.15 -99.00
C SER A 161 -4.08 5.73 -97.69
N SER A 162 -4.98 6.17 -96.81
CA SER A 162 -4.75 6.36 -95.36
C SER A 162 -4.95 5.04 -94.60
N ASP A 163 -5.54 4.02 -95.23
CA ASP A 163 -5.91 2.75 -94.56
C ASP A 163 -4.74 1.76 -94.32
N PHE A 164 -3.50 2.11 -94.65
CA PHE A 164 -2.33 1.29 -94.24
C PHE A 164 -1.85 1.55 -92.79
N CYS A 165 -2.48 2.47 -92.05
CA CYS A 165 -2.10 2.82 -90.67
C CYS A 165 -3.18 2.49 -89.62
N LYS A 166 -4.08 1.53 -89.88
CA LYS A 166 -5.19 1.21 -88.94
C LYS A 166 -5.04 -0.05 -88.10
N ASP A 167 -3.90 -0.74 -88.13
CA ASP A 167 -3.70 -1.92 -87.28
C ASP A 167 -2.42 -1.82 -86.44
N GLY A 168 -2.45 -0.89 -85.49
CA GLY A 168 -1.42 -0.72 -84.48
C GLY A 168 -1.86 0.29 -83.44
N GLY A 169 -2.35 -0.18 -82.29
CA GLY A 169 -2.86 0.63 -81.18
C GLY A 169 -1.79 1.46 -80.45
N SER A 170 -1.01 2.26 -81.16
CA SER A 170 -0.02 3.17 -80.60
C SER A 170 0.08 4.43 -81.47
N MET A 171 -0.61 5.49 -81.07
CA MET A 171 -0.18 6.89 -81.29
C MET A 171 0.37 7.22 -82.69
N GLU A 172 -0.34 6.84 -83.77
CA GLU A 172 0.14 7.06 -85.14
C GLU A 172 -0.75 8.04 -85.94
N GLU A 173 -1.70 8.71 -85.29
CA GLU A 173 -2.44 9.82 -85.94
C GLU A 173 -1.54 11.06 -86.14
N GLY A 174 -0.49 11.21 -85.32
CA GLY A 174 0.52 12.27 -85.48
C GLY A 174 1.55 12.03 -86.59
N ALA A 175 1.62 10.81 -87.16
CA ALA A 175 2.62 10.46 -88.18
C ALA A 175 2.25 11.00 -89.57
N GLU A 176 0.96 11.00 -89.94
CA GLU A 176 0.49 11.60 -91.20
C GLU A 176 0.70 13.11 -91.22
N TYR A 177 0.49 13.80 -90.08
CA TYR A 177 0.72 15.24 -89.98
C TYR A 177 2.20 15.62 -89.98
N ASN A 178 3.05 14.84 -89.30
CA ASN A 178 4.50 15.00 -89.40
C ASN A 178 4.97 14.83 -90.83
N LYS A 179 4.38 13.92 -91.61
CA LYS A 179 4.75 13.71 -93.02
C LYS A 179 4.41 14.92 -93.90
N VAL A 180 3.26 15.57 -93.70
CA VAL A 180 2.86 16.77 -94.45
C VAL A 180 3.78 17.95 -94.09
N LEU A 181 4.03 18.19 -92.80
CA LEU A 181 4.95 19.22 -92.33
C LEU A 181 6.36 18.96 -92.90
N GLN A 182 6.87 17.74 -92.77
CA GLN A 182 8.17 17.37 -93.33
C GLN A 182 8.24 17.57 -94.84
N THR A 183 7.16 17.37 -95.59
CA THR A 183 7.18 17.53 -97.06
C THR A 183 7.21 19.00 -97.47
N GLU A 184 6.42 19.86 -96.82
CA GLU A 184 6.37 21.29 -97.13
C GLU A 184 7.61 22.03 -96.62
N THR A 185 8.00 21.78 -95.37
CA THR A 185 9.21 22.35 -94.76
C THR A 185 10.46 21.89 -95.49
N TYR A 186 10.53 20.62 -95.93
CA TYR A 186 11.65 20.14 -96.74
C TYR A 186 11.69 20.79 -98.13
N SER A 187 10.54 21.07 -98.76
CA SER A 187 10.51 21.82 -100.02
C SER A 187 11.06 23.23 -99.85
N LYS A 188 10.68 23.93 -98.76
CA LYS A 188 11.19 25.28 -98.43
C LYS A 188 12.67 25.27 -98.05
N PHE A 189 13.12 24.24 -97.34
CA PHE A 189 14.54 24.00 -97.06
C PHE A 189 15.35 23.79 -98.35
N MET A 190 14.85 23.00 -99.30
CA MET A 190 15.49 22.80 -100.60
C MET A 190 15.53 24.08 -101.46
N GLN A 191 14.74 25.09 -101.11
CA GLN A 191 14.77 26.43 -101.71
C GLN A 191 15.71 27.40 -100.95
N GLY A 192 16.39 26.94 -99.89
CA GLY A 192 17.39 27.70 -99.14
C GLY A 192 16.87 28.47 -97.92
N GLN A 193 15.65 28.19 -97.46
CA GLN A 193 15.12 28.75 -96.22
C GLN A 193 15.61 27.95 -95.01
N ASP A 194 15.83 28.62 -93.86
CA ASP A 194 16.38 28.01 -92.63
C ASP A 194 15.52 28.28 -91.38
N THR A 195 14.42 29.04 -91.53
CA THR A 195 13.42 29.30 -90.48
C THR A 195 12.03 29.02 -91.02
N PHE A 196 11.17 28.44 -90.17
CA PHE A 196 9.86 27.88 -90.57
C PHE A 196 8.75 28.20 -89.56
N GLU A 197 8.77 29.43 -89.05
CA GLU A 197 7.89 29.88 -87.96
C GLU A 197 6.40 29.87 -88.37
N GLU A 198 6.12 30.17 -89.64
CA GLU A 198 4.75 30.15 -90.19
C GLU A 198 4.21 28.71 -90.25
N GLU A 199 5.05 27.76 -90.67
CA GLU A 199 4.70 26.34 -90.70
C GLU A 199 4.52 25.79 -89.30
N ASP A 200 5.38 26.19 -88.36
CA ASP A 200 5.29 25.81 -86.96
C ASP A 200 4.00 26.34 -86.31
N GLU A 201 3.62 27.60 -86.55
CA GLU A 201 2.39 28.18 -86.03
C GLU A 201 1.14 27.52 -86.65
N ALA A 202 1.15 27.27 -87.96
CA ALA A 202 0.10 26.54 -88.64
C ALA A 202 -0.05 25.11 -88.11
N PHE A 203 1.08 24.43 -87.88
CA PHE A 203 1.14 23.09 -87.30
C PHE A 203 0.60 23.07 -85.87
N LEU A 204 1.03 24.02 -85.02
CA LEU A 204 0.55 24.16 -83.65
C LEU A 204 -0.95 24.43 -83.60
N THR A 205 -1.47 25.30 -84.46
CA THR A 205 -2.92 25.59 -84.56
C THR A 205 -3.71 24.33 -84.94
N LYS A 206 -3.17 23.53 -85.85
CA LYS A 206 -3.78 22.27 -86.28
C LYS A 206 -3.75 21.20 -85.19
N LEU A 207 -2.63 21.11 -84.45
CA LEU A 207 -2.52 20.25 -83.26
C LEU A 207 -3.53 20.64 -82.18
N LYS A 208 -3.66 21.93 -81.88
CA LYS A 208 -4.65 22.43 -80.92
C LYS A 208 -6.07 22.02 -81.31
N THR A 209 -6.39 22.10 -82.61
CA THR A 209 -7.70 21.67 -83.12
C THR A 209 -7.89 20.15 -83.00
N LEU A 210 -6.88 19.35 -83.36
CA LEU A 210 -6.94 17.88 -83.35
C LEU A 210 -7.09 17.32 -81.94
N TYR A 211 -6.34 17.87 -80.98
CA TYR A 211 -6.41 17.46 -79.57
C TYR A 211 -7.54 18.18 -78.80
N ASN A 212 -8.40 18.93 -79.49
CA ASN A 212 -9.50 19.70 -78.90
C ASN A 212 -9.04 20.55 -77.70
N VAL A 213 -7.87 21.19 -77.83
CA VAL A 213 -7.29 22.01 -76.77
C VAL A 213 -8.10 23.29 -76.64
N ASP A 214 -8.88 23.38 -75.58
CA ASP A 214 -9.52 24.62 -75.16
C ASP A 214 -8.52 25.42 -74.31
N GLU A 215 -7.92 26.44 -74.90
CA GLU A 215 -6.95 27.32 -74.22
C GLU A 215 -7.56 28.08 -73.03
N ALA A 216 -8.84 28.45 -73.12
CA ALA A 216 -9.51 29.16 -72.03
C ALA A 216 -9.77 28.22 -70.85
N LEU A 217 -10.15 26.97 -71.13
CA LEU A 217 -10.28 25.93 -70.11
C LEU A 217 -8.93 25.57 -69.49
N LEU A 218 -7.87 25.44 -70.31
CA LEU A 218 -6.52 25.14 -69.84
C LEU A 218 -6.02 26.25 -68.90
N ALA A 219 -6.15 27.52 -69.30
CA ALA A 219 -5.79 28.67 -68.46
C ALA A 219 -6.63 28.72 -67.17
N SER A 220 -7.93 28.41 -67.25
CA SER A 220 -8.79 28.31 -66.05
C SER A 220 -8.34 27.20 -65.09
N MET A 221 -7.94 26.05 -65.63
CA MET A 221 -7.41 24.93 -64.85
C MET A 221 -6.07 25.27 -64.22
N GLU A 222 -5.18 25.93 -64.96
CA GLU A 222 -3.88 26.36 -64.45
C GLU A 222 -4.03 27.38 -63.32
N GLU A 223 -4.95 28.33 -63.45
CA GLU A 223 -5.25 29.29 -62.38
C GLU A 223 -5.87 28.62 -61.15
N LYS A 224 -6.81 27.68 -61.33
CA LYS A 224 -7.36 26.88 -60.23
C LYS A 224 -6.29 26.04 -59.55
N HIS A 225 -5.40 25.42 -60.32
CA HIS A 225 -4.28 24.64 -59.81
C HIS A 225 -3.34 25.54 -59.00
N ARG A 226 -2.99 26.72 -59.51
CA ARG A 226 -2.18 27.72 -58.81
C ARG A 226 -2.81 28.15 -57.48
N MET A 227 -4.12 28.40 -57.47
CA MET A 227 -4.86 28.78 -56.26
C MET A 227 -4.90 27.64 -55.24
N LEU A 228 -5.20 26.41 -55.68
CA LEU A 228 -5.22 25.23 -54.81
C LEU A 228 -3.83 24.89 -54.28
N SER A 229 -2.77 24.97 -55.09
CA SER A 229 -1.40 24.76 -54.63
C SER A 229 -1.00 25.75 -53.54
N LYS A 230 -1.38 27.03 -53.68
CA LYS A 230 -1.16 28.03 -52.62
C LYS A 230 -1.93 27.74 -51.35
N GLU A 231 -3.18 27.32 -51.47
CA GLU A 231 -4.00 26.92 -50.30
C GLU A 231 -3.39 25.71 -49.61
N VAL A 232 -2.90 24.72 -50.36
CA VAL A 232 -2.20 23.55 -49.82
C VAL A 232 -0.92 23.97 -49.11
N GLU A 233 -0.09 24.82 -49.71
CA GLU A 233 1.14 25.33 -49.10
C GLU A 233 0.83 26.10 -47.80
N GLN A 234 -0.20 26.95 -47.80
CA GLN A 234 -0.64 27.65 -46.61
C GLN A 234 -1.17 26.69 -45.53
N LEU A 235 -1.96 25.68 -45.91
CA LEU A 235 -2.43 24.66 -44.98
C LEU A 235 -1.29 23.79 -44.45
N GLU A 236 -0.26 23.55 -45.23
CA GLU A 236 0.95 22.83 -44.81
C GLU A 236 1.77 23.68 -43.85
N GLU A 237 1.93 24.99 -44.08
CA GLU A 237 2.55 25.93 -43.13
C GLU A 237 1.72 26.09 -41.84
N GLU A 238 0.38 26.17 -41.96
CA GLU A 238 -0.57 26.17 -40.84
C GLU A 238 -0.60 24.82 -40.10
N SER A 239 -0.34 23.73 -40.80
CA SER A 239 -0.19 22.39 -40.21
C SER A 239 1.18 22.18 -39.58
N GLN A 240 2.24 22.81 -40.11
CA GLN A 240 3.56 22.84 -39.49
C GLN A 240 3.56 23.73 -38.24
N THR A 241 2.74 24.79 -38.21
CA THR A 241 2.30 25.45 -36.98
C THR A 241 1.18 24.65 -36.31
N ASP A 242 1.45 23.37 -36.06
CA ASP A 242 0.51 22.35 -35.58
C ASP A 242 -0.41 22.91 -34.48
N ARG A 243 -1.61 23.39 -34.88
CA ARG A 243 -2.68 23.88 -33.98
C ARG A 243 -3.02 22.81 -32.94
N LEU A 244 -2.80 21.55 -33.29
CA LEU A 244 -2.97 20.39 -32.43
C LEU A 244 -1.77 20.18 -31.52
N MET A 245 -0.53 20.51 -31.90
CA MET A 245 0.64 20.44 -31.01
C MET A 245 0.46 21.38 -29.82
N SER A 246 0.04 22.64 -30.04
CA SER A 246 -0.23 23.57 -28.94
C SER A 246 -1.31 23.02 -27.99
N LYS A 247 -2.39 22.47 -28.54
CA LYS A 247 -3.46 21.83 -27.76
C LYS A 247 -3.04 20.51 -27.10
N ARG A 248 -2.15 19.73 -27.72
CA ARG A 248 -1.57 18.50 -27.14
C ARG A 248 -0.64 18.83 -25.98
N MET A 249 0.22 19.84 -26.13
CA MET A 249 1.06 20.35 -25.04
C MET A 249 0.22 20.90 -23.88
N GLU A 250 -0.85 21.63 -24.18
CA GLU A 250 -1.80 22.11 -23.17
C GLU A 250 -2.49 20.93 -22.45
N LYS A 251 -2.96 19.92 -23.20
CA LYS A 251 -3.54 18.69 -22.64
C LYS A 251 -2.56 17.94 -21.75
N ASP A 252 -1.31 17.79 -22.18
CA ASP A 252 -0.28 17.08 -21.42
C ASP A 252 0.10 17.85 -20.14
N LYS A 253 0.17 19.19 -20.21
CA LYS A 253 0.35 20.06 -19.03
C LYS A 253 -0.80 19.90 -18.05
N LEU A 254 -2.05 19.95 -18.52
CA LEU A 254 -3.23 19.76 -17.69
C LEU A 254 -3.29 18.35 -17.09
N GLN A 255 -2.87 17.32 -17.84
CA GLN A 255 -2.76 15.96 -17.29
C GLN A 255 -1.70 15.84 -16.19
N ALA A 256 -0.57 16.53 -16.33
CA ALA A 256 0.46 16.57 -15.29
C ALA A 256 -0.06 17.28 -14.02
N ASP A 257 -0.75 18.40 -14.19
CA ASP A 257 -1.35 19.14 -13.06
C ASP A 257 -2.48 18.34 -12.39
N LEU A 258 -3.32 17.64 -13.18
CA LEU A 258 -4.36 16.76 -12.65
C LEU A 258 -3.75 15.64 -11.79
N LYS A 259 -2.67 15.00 -12.24
CA LYS A 259 -1.94 14.00 -11.44
C LYS A 259 -1.39 14.59 -10.14
N LYS A 260 -0.82 15.80 -10.17
CA LYS A 260 -0.34 16.48 -8.96
C LYS A 260 -1.50 16.75 -7.99
N LEU A 261 -2.60 17.30 -8.47
CA LEU A 261 -3.79 17.57 -7.65
C LEU A 261 -4.39 16.28 -7.06
N GLN A 262 -4.40 15.18 -7.81
CA GLN A 262 -4.82 13.87 -7.29
C GLN A 262 -3.89 13.40 -6.17
N SER A 263 -2.56 13.47 -6.36
CA SER A 263 -1.62 13.10 -5.31
C SER A 263 -1.76 13.97 -4.05
N TYR A 264 -1.98 15.27 -4.22
CA TYR A 264 -2.24 16.19 -3.12
C TYR A 264 -3.55 15.87 -2.40
N ARG A 265 -4.63 15.60 -3.15
CA ARG A 265 -5.90 15.17 -2.59
C ARG A 265 -5.75 13.89 -1.78
N SER A 266 -5.05 12.88 -2.29
CA SER A 266 -4.80 11.64 -1.53
C SER A 266 -4.01 11.91 -0.25
N SER A 267 -3.05 12.85 -0.26
CA SER A 267 -2.34 13.25 0.96
C SER A 267 -3.23 13.99 1.97
N LEU A 268 -4.20 14.77 1.49
CA LEU A 268 -5.18 15.43 2.35
C LEU A 268 -6.17 14.43 2.93
N GLU A 269 -6.61 13.44 2.15
CA GLU A 269 -7.51 12.38 2.61
C GLU A 269 -6.83 11.52 3.69
N THR A 270 -5.55 11.18 3.54
CA THR A 270 -4.81 10.47 4.60
C THR A 270 -4.58 11.33 5.84
N PHE A 271 -4.31 12.63 5.66
CA PHE A 271 -4.18 13.56 6.78
C PHE A 271 -5.52 13.74 7.53
N GLN A 272 -6.63 13.91 6.80
CA GLN A 272 -7.97 13.98 7.36
C GLN A 272 -8.29 12.71 8.16
N ALA A 273 -8.09 11.53 7.60
CA ALA A 273 -8.30 10.27 8.31
C ALA A 273 -7.45 10.16 9.59
N SER A 274 -6.22 10.69 9.58
CA SER A 274 -5.37 10.73 10.77
C SER A 274 -5.90 11.69 11.86
N LEU A 275 -6.52 12.80 11.46
CA LEU A 275 -7.14 13.76 12.38
C LEU A 275 -8.45 13.19 12.94
N GLU A 276 -9.27 12.54 12.12
CA GLU A 276 -10.49 11.87 12.57
C GLU A 276 -10.16 10.76 13.57
N LYS A 277 -9.11 9.96 13.32
CA LYS A 277 -8.63 8.96 14.29
C LYS A 277 -8.23 9.59 15.61
N LYS A 278 -7.43 10.67 15.58
CA LYS A 278 -7.03 11.40 16.81
C LYS A 278 -8.22 12.02 17.54
N ALA A 279 -9.21 12.53 16.82
CA ALA A 279 -10.43 13.06 17.41
C ALA A 279 -11.20 11.96 18.14
N SER A 280 -11.36 10.78 17.51
CA SER A 280 -11.98 9.61 18.14
C SER A 280 -11.21 9.15 19.38
N GLU A 281 -9.87 9.08 19.32
CA GLU A 281 -9.03 8.71 20.47
C GLU A 281 -9.20 9.71 21.64
N LEU A 282 -9.24 11.02 21.35
CA LEU A 282 -9.48 12.05 22.36
C LEU A 282 -10.89 12.00 22.94
N GLU A 283 -11.89 11.63 22.15
CA GLU A 283 -13.27 11.47 22.60
C GLU A 283 -13.39 10.24 23.53
N ASP A 284 -12.73 9.13 23.22
CA ASP A 284 -12.63 7.96 24.11
C ASP A 284 -11.90 8.32 25.43
N GLU A 285 -10.79 9.08 25.36
CA GLU A 285 -10.10 9.59 26.55
C GLU A 285 -10.98 10.55 27.37
N LEU A 286 -11.78 11.39 26.71
CA LEU A 286 -12.74 12.26 27.39
C LEU A 286 -13.82 11.45 28.10
N ASP A 287 -14.42 10.45 27.46
CA ASP A 287 -15.46 9.60 28.06
C ASP A 287 -14.94 8.81 29.26
N THR A 288 -13.71 8.28 29.17
CA THR A 288 -13.07 7.58 30.30
C THR A 288 -12.77 8.53 31.47
N THR A 289 -12.27 9.74 31.21
CA THR A 289 -12.01 10.73 32.26
C THR A 289 -13.30 11.26 32.88
N VAL A 290 -14.36 11.48 32.09
CA VAL A 290 -15.69 11.85 32.57
C VAL A 290 -16.24 10.74 33.48
N SER A 291 -16.17 9.48 33.05
CA SER A 291 -16.60 8.34 33.86
C SER A 291 -15.84 8.27 35.19
N HIS A 292 -14.53 8.49 35.18
CA HIS A 292 -13.71 8.53 36.40
C HIS A 292 -14.07 9.71 37.32
N LEU A 293 -14.39 10.86 36.75
CA LEU A 293 -14.84 12.03 37.50
C LEU A 293 -16.20 11.75 38.17
N GLU A 294 -17.11 11.06 37.49
CA GLU A 294 -18.38 10.62 38.06
C GLU A 294 -18.19 9.63 39.21
N THR A 295 -17.29 8.67 39.10
CA THR A 295 -16.98 7.74 40.20
C THR A 295 -16.41 8.49 41.41
N LEU A 296 -15.46 9.41 41.21
CA LEU A 296 -14.90 10.23 42.29
C LEU A 296 -15.94 11.15 42.93
N LYS A 297 -16.87 11.71 42.14
CA LYS A 297 -18.02 12.48 42.67
C LYS A 297 -18.91 11.60 43.53
N HIS A 298 -19.18 10.37 43.12
CA HIS A 298 -19.96 9.42 43.90
C HIS A 298 -19.29 9.11 45.24
N GLU A 299 -18.01 8.75 45.22
CA GLU A 299 -17.21 8.51 46.44
C GLU A 299 -17.18 9.73 47.36
N ARG A 300 -16.96 10.93 46.81
CA ARG A 300 -17.00 12.17 47.59
C ARG A 300 -18.35 12.38 48.25
N ASN A 301 -19.45 12.12 47.54
CA ASN A 301 -20.80 12.24 48.10
C ASN A 301 -21.05 11.18 49.19
N GLU A 302 -20.55 9.96 49.01
CA GLU A 302 -20.63 8.90 50.01
C GLU A 302 -19.86 9.29 51.29
N VAL A 303 -18.62 9.76 51.15
CA VAL A 303 -17.81 10.25 52.28
C VAL A 303 -18.47 11.44 52.95
N GLN A 304 -19.02 12.39 52.18
CA GLN A 304 -19.75 13.53 52.73
C GLN A 304 -21.00 13.09 53.51
N HIS A 305 -21.75 12.11 53.01
CA HIS A 305 -22.89 11.55 53.70
C HIS A 305 -22.49 10.78 54.97
N LEU A 306 -21.36 10.06 54.94
CA LEU A 306 -20.79 9.42 56.13
C LEU A 306 -20.39 10.46 57.18
N LEU A 307 -19.77 11.57 56.75
CA LEU A 307 -19.40 12.69 57.62
C LEU A 307 -20.64 13.34 58.25
N GLN A 308 -21.72 13.57 57.48
CA GLN A 308 -22.99 14.10 58.02
C GLN A 308 -23.64 13.15 59.04
N LYS A 309 -23.45 11.83 58.89
CA LYS A 309 -23.93 10.83 59.85
C LYS A 309 -23.08 10.73 61.11
N GLN A 310 -21.82 11.18 61.09
CA GLN A 310 -20.97 11.15 62.27
C GLN A 310 -21.50 12.11 63.34
N LYS A 311 -21.61 11.62 64.56
CA LYS A 311 -22.20 12.34 65.70
C LYS A 311 -21.22 13.28 66.40
N PHE A 312 -19.94 13.25 66.02
CA PHE A 312 -18.87 14.00 66.68
C PHE A 312 -18.20 14.93 65.68
N THR A 313 -18.11 16.20 66.02
CA THR A 313 -17.41 17.22 65.24
C THR A 313 -15.90 17.02 65.41
N PRO A 314 -15.05 17.45 64.46
CA PRO A 314 -13.60 17.49 64.67
C PRO A 314 -13.19 18.19 65.99
N ALA A 315 -13.90 19.25 66.39
CA ALA A 315 -13.72 19.91 67.68
C ALA A 315 -14.08 19.01 68.89
N ASP A 316 -15.09 18.14 68.75
CA ASP A 316 -15.42 17.15 69.78
C ASP A 316 -14.34 16.06 69.87
N LEU A 317 -13.79 15.61 68.73
CA LEU A 317 -12.65 14.69 68.72
C LEU A 317 -11.40 15.30 69.36
N GLU A 318 -11.11 16.57 69.11
CA GLU A 318 -10.03 17.29 69.78
C GLU A 318 -10.26 17.41 71.29
N ARG A 319 -11.50 17.72 71.72
CA ARG A 319 -11.88 17.75 73.14
C ARG A 319 -11.71 16.37 73.78
N ILE A 320 -12.26 15.31 73.19
CA ILE A 320 -12.13 13.93 73.68
C ILE A 320 -10.66 13.50 73.71
N THR A 321 -9.86 13.87 72.72
CA THR A 321 -8.42 13.56 72.69
C THR A 321 -7.65 14.31 73.77
N ARG A 322 -8.05 15.56 74.07
CA ARG A 322 -7.50 16.35 75.18
C ARG A 322 -7.86 15.73 76.52
N GLU A 323 -9.13 15.43 76.75
CA GLU A 323 -9.62 14.74 77.96
C GLU A 323 -8.92 13.38 78.14
N LYS A 324 -8.76 12.61 77.05
CA LYS A 324 -7.98 11.36 77.08
C LYS A 324 -6.55 11.61 77.53
N ARG A 325 -5.89 12.65 77.03
CA ARG A 325 -4.52 13.01 77.43
C ARG A 325 -4.45 13.44 78.91
N GLU A 326 -5.42 14.20 79.38
CA GLU A 326 -5.53 14.65 80.78
C GLU A 326 -5.78 13.47 81.73
N LEU A 327 -6.69 12.56 81.38
CA LEU A 327 -6.94 11.33 82.12
C LEU A 327 -5.69 10.44 82.15
N GLN A 328 -4.99 10.32 81.03
CA GLN A 328 -3.76 9.54 80.94
C GLN A 328 -2.65 10.15 81.83
N GLN A 329 -2.54 11.48 81.87
CA GLN A 329 -1.65 12.18 82.79
C GLN A 329 -2.04 11.97 84.26
N THR A 330 -3.35 11.96 84.55
CA THR A 330 -3.88 11.67 85.89
C THR A 330 -3.54 10.25 86.31
N ILE A 331 -3.74 9.26 85.44
CA ILE A 331 -3.33 7.87 85.68
C ILE A 331 -1.83 7.80 85.96
N SER A 332 -0.97 8.43 85.14
CA SER A 332 0.47 8.45 85.39
C SER A 332 0.83 9.08 86.75
N SER A 333 0.15 10.16 87.15
CA SER A 333 0.37 10.80 88.45
C SER A 333 -0.09 9.93 89.63
N LEU A 334 -1.24 9.25 89.50
CA LEU A 334 -1.76 8.34 90.52
C LEU A 334 -0.90 7.07 90.62
N SER A 335 -0.45 6.52 89.49
CA SER A 335 0.49 5.40 89.47
C SER A 335 1.80 5.76 90.16
N LYS A 336 2.34 6.97 89.93
CA LYS A 336 3.52 7.44 90.65
C LYS A 336 3.26 7.61 92.15
N SER A 337 2.13 8.20 92.53
CA SER A 337 1.75 8.33 93.94
C SER A 337 1.54 6.96 94.62
N LEU A 338 1.06 5.96 93.88
CA LEU A 338 0.95 4.59 94.36
C LEU A 338 2.34 3.98 94.57
N GLU A 339 3.24 4.13 93.60
CA GLU A 339 4.63 3.66 93.70
C GLU A 339 5.36 4.32 94.89
N ASP A 340 5.18 5.63 95.09
CA ASP A 340 5.72 6.35 96.25
C ASP A 340 5.14 5.82 97.58
N ALA A 341 3.84 5.50 97.62
CA ALA A 341 3.19 4.93 98.80
C ALA A 341 3.62 3.47 99.08
N GLU A 342 3.81 2.66 98.04
CA GLU A 342 4.34 1.31 98.15
C GLU A 342 5.80 1.34 98.64
N GLN A 343 6.61 2.27 98.15
CA GLN A 343 7.98 2.48 98.63
C GLN A 343 7.98 2.95 100.09
N HIS A 344 7.06 3.83 100.48
CA HIS A 344 6.90 4.25 101.87
C HIS A 344 6.53 3.06 102.78
N LYS A 345 5.54 2.26 102.37
CA LYS A 345 5.15 1.04 103.07
C LYS A 345 6.33 0.06 103.21
N TRP A 346 7.09 -0.17 102.13
CA TRP A 346 8.27 -1.04 102.18
C TRP A 346 9.34 -0.51 103.15
N ASN A 347 9.58 0.81 103.17
CA ASN A 347 10.49 1.43 104.13
C ASN A 347 10.02 1.22 105.59
N GLU A 348 8.72 1.36 105.85
CA GLU A 348 8.12 1.08 107.17
C GLU A 348 8.23 -0.40 107.55
N GLU A 349 7.95 -1.32 106.62
CA GLU A 349 8.11 -2.77 106.84
C GLU A 349 9.57 -3.13 107.16
N MET A 350 10.54 -2.52 106.47
CA MET A 350 11.97 -2.68 106.77
C MET A 350 12.35 -2.09 108.14
N ALA A 351 11.79 -0.94 108.51
CA ALA A 351 11.99 -0.35 109.83
C ALA A 351 11.40 -1.24 110.93
N PHE A 352 10.20 -1.78 110.72
CA PHE A 352 9.55 -2.73 111.62
C PHE A 352 10.36 -4.02 111.76
N ALA A 353 10.87 -4.59 110.66
CA ALA A 353 11.73 -5.77 110.68
C ALA A 353 12.99 -5.56 111.51
N LYS A 354 13.66 -4.39 111.39
CA LYS A 354 14.83 -4.04 112.22
C LYS A 354 14.51 -3.92 113.71
N VAL A 355 13.34 -3.37 114.06
CA VAL A 355 12.91 -3.29 115.47
C VAL A 355 12.58 -4.68 116.01
N LYS A 356 11.91 -5.52 115.21
CA LYS A 356 11.60 -6.90 115.55
C LYS A 356 12.89 -7.71 115.82
N GLU A 357 13.89 -7.61 114.95
CA GLU A 357 15.19 -8.28 115.14
C GLU A 357 15.87 -7.84 116.46
N LYS A 358 15.87 -6.54 116.77
CA LYS A 358 16.39 -6.03 118.06
C LYS A 358 15.63 -6.59 119.26
N ALA A 359 14.31 -6.71 119.16
CA ALA A 359 13.49 -7.30 120.21
C ALA A 359 13.76 -8.80 120.38
N GLU A 360 13.92 -9.55 119.29
CA GLU A 360 14.30 -10.97 119.30
C GLU A 360 15.70 -11.19 119.89
N LEU A 361 16.67 -10.32 119.61
CA LEU A 361 17.98 -10.35 120.26
C LEU A 361 17.88 -10.16 121.77
N LYS A 362 17.08 -9.20 122.24
CA LYS A 362 16.82 -8.99 123.68
C LYS A 362 16.10 -10.18 124.32
N LEU A 363 15.16 -10.78 123.62
CA LEU A 363 14.47 -12.01 124.04
C LEU A 363 15.46 -13.17 124.18
N ALA A 364 16.37 -13.34 123.21
CA ALA A 364 17.40 -14.37 123.26
C ALA A 364 18.41 -14.14 124.40
N GLU A 365 18.80 -12.88 124.67
CA GLU A 365 19.61 -12.52 125.84
C GLU A 365 18.89 -12.90 127.15
N TYR A 366 17.59 -12.58 127.28
CA TYR A 366 16.77 -12.96 128.43
C TYR A 366 16.70 -14.48 128.61
N HIS A 367 16.35 -15.24 127.55
CA HIS A 367 16.28 -16.71 127.63
C HIS A 367 17.63 -17.35 127.95
N LYS A 368 18.74 -16.79 127.46
CA LYS A 368 20.10 -17.23 127.80
C LYS A 368 20.41 -17.00 129.28
N LEU A 369 20.04 -15.83 129.81
CA LEU A 369 20.22 -15.50 131.22
C LEU A 369 19.36 -16.41 132.11
N ALA A 370 18.10 -16.61 131.76
CA ALA A 370 17.16 -17.45 132.49
C ALA A 370 17.56 -18.94 132.49
N ARG A 371 18.13 -19.45 131.38
CA ARG A 371 18.76 -20.79 131.35
C ARG A 371 19.99 -20.87 132.26
N LYS A 372 20.85 -19.84 132.29
CA LYS A 372 22.02 -19.79 133.17
C LYS A 372 21.66 -19.77 134.66
N LEU A 373 20.55 -19.11 135.01
CA LEU A 373 20.02 -19.03 136.37
C LEU A 373 19.20 -20.26 136.81
N LYS A 374 19.11 -21.30 135.96
CA LYS A 374 18.28 -22.50 136.17
C LYS A 374 16.80 -22.18 136.42
N LEU A 375 16.26 -21.19 135.69
CA LEU A 375 14.85 -20.78 135.74
C LEU A 375 14.02 -21.37 134.57
N ILE A 376 14.68 -21.84 133.51
CA ILE A 376 14.06 -22.46 132.33
C ILE A 376 14.84 -23.76 132.04
N PRO A 377 14.20 -24.95 131.92
CA PRO A 377 12.75 -25.23 131.88
C PRO A 377 12.04 -25.13 133.25
N PRO A 378 10.68 -25.13 133.33
CA PRO A 378 9.90 -24.98 134.58
C PRO A 378 10.16 -26.06 135.67
N LEU A 379 10.85 -27.15 135.32
CA LEU A 379 11.36 -28.17 136.26
C LEU A 379 12.81 -27.93 136.71
N ALA A 380 13.41 -26.81 136.33
CA ALA A 380 14.77 -26.47 136.74
C ALA A 380 14.82 -26.19 138.25
N GLU A 381 15.98 -26.47 138.85
CA GLU A 381 16.19 -26.54 140.30
C GLU A 381 15.76 -25.28 141.06
N ASN A 382 15.82 -24.11 140.42
CA ASN A 382 15.41 -22.83 140.98
C ASN A 382 14.09 -22.28 140.40
N ALA A 383 13.42 -23.03 139.52
CA ALA A 383 12.20 -22.60 138.82
C ALA A 383 10.91 -22.86 139.61
N CYS A 384 10.95 -23.67 140.68
CA CYS A 384 9.84 -23.90 141.61
C CYS A 384 8.45 -24.08 140.93
N CYS A 385 8.40 -24.80 139.80
CA CYS A 385 7.19 -25.01 138.97
C CYS A 385 6.57 -23.76 138.29
N HIS A 386 7.34 -22.69 138.09
CA HIS A 386 6.91 -21.49 137.37
C HIS A 386 7.51 -21.39 135.96
N ASP A 387 6.72 -20.93 134.99
CA ASP A 387 7.11 -20.80 133.58
C ASP A 387 7.65 -19.40 133.29
N PHE A 388 8.98 -19.29 133.15
CA PHE A 388 9.69 -18.04 132.83
C PHE A 388 10.01 -17.90 131.32
N GLU A 389 9.43 -18.72 130.45
CA GLU A 389 9.68 -18.68 129.00
C GLU A 389 8.76 -17.67 128.27
N ILE A 390 9.31 -16.53 127.86
CA ILE A 390 8.57 -15.57 127.00
C ILE A 390 8.54 -16.09 125.56
N ARG A 391 7.37 -16.43 125.03
CA ARG A 391 7.21 -16.91 123.64
C ARG A 391 7.05 -15.74 122.65
N PRO A 392 7.77 -15.73 121.51
CA PRO A 392 7.50 -14.78 120.43
C PRO A 392 6.08 -15.01 119.92
N SER A 393 5.23 -13.99 119.96
CA SER A 393 3.89 -14.05 119.40
C SER A 393 3.90 -13.48 117.99
N GLU A 394 3.23 -14.15 117.04
CA GLU A 394 2.99 -13.59 115.71
C GLU A 394 2.17 -12.29 115.83
N CYS A 395 2.53 -11.29 115.01
CA CYS A 395 1.98 -9.95 115.08
C CYS A 395 0.50 -9.97 114.64
N GLY A 396 -0.41 -9.86 115.61
CA GLY A 396 -1.85 -9.69 115.39
C GLY A 396 -2.44 -8.69 116.40
N PRO A 397 -3.62 -8.11 116.14
CA PRO A 397 -4.16 -6.98 116.93
C PRO A 397 -4.42 -7.26 118.43
N GLY A 398 -4.31 -8.52 118.90
CA GLY A 398 -4.41 -8.92 120.31
C GLY A 398 -3.08 -9.34 120.98
N SER A 399 -1.98 -9.36 120.22
CA SER A 399 -0.69 -9.96 120.61
C SER A 399 0.06 -9.17 121.69
N MET A 400 -0.02 -7.82 121.66
CA MET A 400 0.63 -6.96 122.68
C MET A 400 0.01 -7.10 124.09
N VAL A 401 -1.30 -7.35 124.18
CA VAL A 401 -2.01 -7.47 125.47
C VAL A 401 -1.63 -8.77 126.17
N GLN A 402 -1.47 -9.86 125.41
CA GLN A 402 -1.01 -11.15 125.94
C GLN A 402 0.45 -11.11 126.43
N GLN A 403 1.35 -10.46 125.68
CA GLN A 403 2.76 -10.30 126.10
C GLN A 403 2.91 -9.49 127.38
N LYS A 404 2.19 -8.37 127.50
CA LYS A 404 2.23 -7.53 128.70
C LYS A 404 1.75 -8.32 129.93
N THR A 405 0.72 -9.14 129.77
CA THR A 405 0.20 -10.00 130.84
C THR A 405 1.23 -11.06 131.25
N GLN A 406 1.87 -11.79 130.32
CA GLN A 406 2.88 -12.79 130.65
C GLN A 406 4.10 -12.22 131.39
N VAL A 407 4.60 -11.05 130.97
CA VAL A 407 5.75 -10.40 131.63
C VAL A 407 5.38 -9.92 133.04
N LEU A 408 4.18 -9.40 133.25
CA LEU A 408 3.68 -9.00 134.57
C LEU A 408 3.52 -10.20 135.50
N THR A 409 2.93 -11.32 135.03
CA THR A 409 2.77 -12.52 135.85
C THR A 409 4.11 -13.13 136.27
N ALA A 410 5.10 -13.17 135.36
CA ALA A 410 6.43 -13.66 135.69
C ALA A 410 7.16 -12.75 136.70
N HIS A 411 6.94 -11.43 136.63
CA HIS A 411 7.52 -10.48 137.57
C HIS A 411 6.91 -10.60 138.98
N ASP A 412 5.58 -10.73 139.08
CA ASP A 412 4.88 -10.86 140.38
C ASP A 412 5.26 -12.15 141.11
N GLN A 413 5.46 -13.25 140.38
CA GLN A 413 5.88 -14.54 140.96
C GLN A 413 7.30 -14.52 141.54
N VAL A 414 8.25 -13.81 140.90
CA VAL A 414 9.60 -13.64 141.45
C VAL A 414 9.56 -12.82 142.74
N PHE A 415 8.68 -11.81 142.80
CA PHE A 415 8.57 -10.93 143.96
C PHE A 415 8.04 -11.66 145.21
N GLU A 416 7.05 -12.55 145.04
CA GLU A 416 6.50 -13.36 146.15
C GLU A 416 7.54 -14.35 146.72
N PHE A 417 8.34 -14.99 145.87
CA PHE A 417 9.35 -15.96 146.30
C PHE A 417 10.46 -15.33 147.15
N VAL A 418 10.98 -14.17 146.74
CA VAL A 418 12.06 -13.47 147.47
C VAL A 418 11.58 -12.99 148.84
N LEU A 419 10.32 -12.56 148.96
CA LEU A 419 9.71 -12.14 150.22
C LEU A 419 9.52 -13.31 151.19
N PHE A 420 9.03 -14.46 150.71
CA PHE A 420 8.73 -15.61 151.55
C PHE A 420 10.01 -16.27 152.11
N ASP A 421 11.03 -16.47 151.27
CA ASP A 421 12.30 -17.09 151.70
C ASP A 421 13.08 -16.18 152.69
N GLY A 422 13.03 -14.86 152.48
CA GLY A 422 13.56 -13.88 153.42
C GLY A 422 12.88 -13.91 154.80
N TYR A 423 11.55 -14.06 154.83
CA TYR A 423 10.77 -14.10 156.08
C TYR A 423 11.01 -15.37 156.91
N VAL A 424 11.16 -16.52 156.25
CA VAL A 424 11.42 -17.81 156.92
C VAL A 424 12.82 -17.86 157.54
N SER A 425 13.82 -17.35 156.83
CA SER A 425 15.21 -17.34 157.32
C SER A 425 15.37 -16.45 158.56
N MET A 426 14.71 -15.29 158.60
CA MET A 426 14.78 -14.34 159.72
C MET A 426 14.11 -14.87 161.01
N ASN A 427 12.98 -15.57 160.88
CA ASN A 427 12.27 -16.14 162.03
C ASN A 427 13.04 -17.30 162.70
N LYS A 428 13.80 -18.08 161.93
CA LYS A 428 14.61 -19.18 162.46
C LYS A 428 15.75 -18.68 163.36
N THR A 429 16.35 -17.54 163.04
CA THR A 429 17.42 -16.92 163.83
C THR A 429 16.91 -16.31 165.14
N ILE A 430 15.70 -15.73 165.14
CA ILE A 430 15.07 -15.15 166.35
C ILE A 430 14.65 -16.24 167.35
N PHE A 431 14.22 -17.41 166.87
CA PHE A 431 13.78 -18.50 167.76
C PHE A 431 14.94 -19.14 168.55
N GLN A 432 16.15 -19.17 167.98
CA GLN A 432 17.32 -19.79 168.64
C GLN A 432 17.98 -18.90 169.72
N SER A 433 17.74 -17.58 169.74
CA SER A 433 18.34 -16.66 170.71
C SER A 433 17.51 -16.45 171.99
N ASN A 434 16.23 -16.86 172.01
CA ASN A 434 15.27 -16.56 173.10
C ASN A 434 15.17 -17.61 174.21
N THR A 435 15.72 -18.81 174.02
CA THR A 435 15.61 -19.94 174.97
C THR A 435 16.29 -19.72 176.34
N PRO A 436 17.47 -19.07 176.47
CA PRO A 436 18.10 -18.86 177.78
C PRO A 436 17.45 -17.74 178.61
N TYR A 437 16.72 -16.80 177.98
CA TYR A 437 16.08 -15.67 178.67
C TYR A 437 14.85 -16.09 179.49
N HIS A 438 14.12 -17.12 179.05
CA HIS A 438 12.87 -17.53 179.71
C HIS A 438 13.11 -18.25 181.06
N LEU A 439 14.26 -18.92 181.25
CA LEU A 439 14.54 -19.67 182.48
C LEU A 439 14.88 -18.74 183.66
N VAL A 440 15.64 -17.67 183.41
CA VAL A 440 16.03 -16.67 184.42
C VAL A 440 14.83 -15.80 184.87
N LEU A 441 13.86 -15.58 183.99
CA LEU A 441 12.64 -14.82 184.28
C LEU A 441 11.66 -15.57 185.21
N GLN A 442 11.75 -16.90 185.27
CA GLN A 442 10.85 -17.71 186.09
C GLN A 442 11.31 -17.75 187.56
N GLU A 443 12.60 -17.93 187.83
CA GLU A 443 13.14 -17.90 189.21
C GLU A 443 12.92 -16.55 189.91
N THR A 444 13.16 -15.44 189.20
CA THR A 444 13.01 -14.08 189.76
C THR A 444 11.56 -13.68 190.06
N ASN A 445 10.56 -14.35 189.46
CA ASN A 445 9.15 -14.09 189.73
C ASN A 445 8.64 -14.81 190.99
N GLU A 446 9.15 -15.99 191.31
CA GLU A 446 8.77 -16.75 192.49
C GLU A 446 9.20 -16.04 193.79
N GLU A 447 10.41 -15.44 193.80
CA GLU A 447 10.91 -14.66 194.94
C GLU A 447 10.10 -13.38 195.18
N ARG A 448 9.73 -12.65 194.12
CA ARG A 448 8.89 -11.44 194.20
C ARG A 448 7.51 -11.71 194.81
N ARG A 449 6.93 -12.87 194.52
CA ARG A 449 5.59 -13.25 195.03
C ARG A 449 5.59 -13.48 196.54
N THR A 450 6.68 -14.00 197.09
CA THR A 450 6.82 -14.25 198.54
C THR A 450 6.94 -12.94 199.33
N VAL A 451 7.68 -11.96 198.80
CA VAL A 451 7.82 -10.62 199.41
C VAL A 451 6.49 -9.84 199.41
N ALA A 452 5.71 -9.93 198.33
CA ALA A 452 4.43 -9.25 198.22
C ALA A 452 3.39 -9.72 199.27
N ASN A 453 3.34 -11.03 199.55
CA ASN A 453 2.42 -11.59 200.53
C ASN A 453 2.70 -11.10 201.96
N ASN A 454 3.97 -10.91 202.31
CA ASN A 454 4.35 -10.39 203.62
C ASN A 454 3.96 -8.91 203.79
N LEU A 455 4.03 -8.11 202.72
CA LEU A 455 3.63 -6.70 202.73
C LEU A 455 2.11 -6.53 202.96
N VAL A 456 1.29 -7.38 202.33
CA VAL A 456 -0.18 -7.33 202.45
C VAL A 456 -0.64 -7.56 203.89
N SER A 457 0.03 -8.46 204.63
CA SER A 457 -0.26 -8.73 206.04
C SER A 457 -0.04 -7.51 206.95
N VAL A 458 1.04 -6.75 206.70
CA VAL A 458 1.37 -5.54 207.47
C VAL A 458 0.36 -4.42 207.21
N PHE A 459 -0.07 -4.23 205.97
CA PHE A 459 -1.05 -3.19 205.63
C PHE A 459 -2.45 -3.48 206.19
N SER A 460 -2.86 -4.76 206.26
CA SER A 460 -4.14 -5.12 206.89
C SER A 460 -4.16 -4.75 208.38
N THR A 461 -3.03 -4.94 209.07
CA THR A 461 -2.90 -4.61 210.50
C THR A 461 -2.98 -3.10 210.77
N ALA A 462 -2.48 -2.28 209.84
CA ALA A 462 -2.54 -0.82 209.94
C ALA A 462 -3.95 -0.26 209.67
N ALA A 463 -4.71 -0.88 208.76
CA ALA A 463 -6.08 -0.48 208.43
C ALA A 463 -7.04 -0.68 209.60
N ASP A 464 -6.91 -1.80 210.32
CA ASP A 464 -7.74 -2.08 211.50
C ASP A 464 -7.50 -1.06 212.63
N HIS A 465 -6.25 -0.62 212.79
CA HIS A 465 -5.89 0.37 213.79
C HIS A 465 -6.46 1.77 213.48
N LEU A 466 -6.60 2.12 212.19
CA LEU A 466 -7.19 3.38 211.76
C LEU A 466 -8.72 3.42 212.00
N SER A 467 -9.39 2.28 211.79
CA SER A 467 -10.84 2.19 212.03
C SER A 467 -11.18 2.39 213.52
N ILE A 468 -10.33 1.87 214.42
CA ILE A 468 -10.48 2.06 215.87
C ILE A 468 -10.35 3.55 216.27
N THR A 469 -9.45 4.30 215.63
CA THR A 469 -9.27 5.75 215.89
C THR A 469 -10.42 6.61 215.37
N GLU A 470 -11.07 6.20 214.27
CA GLU A 470 -12.18 6.95 213.68
C GLU A 470 -13.44 6.86 214.56
N VAL A 471 -13.70 5.67 215.12
CA VAL A 471 -14.83 5.46 216.03
C VAL A 471 -14.64 6.22 217.34
N THR A 472 -13.41 6.30 217.86
CA THR A 472 -13.12 7.07 219.09
C THR A 472 -13.23 8.58 218.89
N LEU A 473 -12.94 9.10 217.69
CA LEU A 473 -13.13 10.52 217.36
C LEU A 473 -14.61 10.90 217.24
N LEU A 474 -15.45 10.02 216.67
CA LEU A 474 -16.90 10.24 216.63
C LEU A 474 -17.52 10.26 218.04
N GLN A 475 -16.93 9.48 218.96
CA GLN A 475 -17.32 9.42 220.37
C GLN A 475 -16.90 10.67 221.17
N LEU A 476 -16.00 11.50 220.65
CA LEU A 476 -15.60 12.79 221.25
C LEU A 476 -16.43 13.97 220.74
N LEU A 477 -16.83 13.94 219.46
CA LEU A 477 -17.56 15.03 218.81
C LEU A 477 -19.00 15.18 219.33
N HIS A 478 -19.64 14.07 219.69
CA HIS A 478 -21.01 14.11 220.21
C HIS A 478 -21.09 14.64 221.65
N THR A 479 -20.02 14.44 222.43
CA THR A 479 -19.86 14.96 223.80
C THR A 479 -19.72 16.49 223.82
N PHE A 480 -19.39 17.11 222.68
CA PHE A 480 -19.16 18.55 222.56
C PHE A 480 -20.40 19.36 222.14
N LEU A 481 -21.44 18.72 221.60
CA LEU A 481 -22.61 19.41 221.03
C LEU A 481 -23.85 19.46 221.96
N ALA A 482 -23.76 18.94 223.19
CA ALA A 482 -24.88 18.96 224.14
C ALA A 482 -24.51 19.54 225.53
N SER A 483 -23.34 20.18 225.64
CA SER A 483 -23.13 21.28 226.59
C SER A 483 -23.38 22.60 225.86
#